data_AF-A0A103YDH8-F1
#
_entry.id   AF-A0A103YDH8-F1
#
_cell.length_a   1.000
_cell.length_b   1.000
_cell.length_c   1.000
_cell.angle_alpha   90.00
_cell.angle_beta   90.00
_cell.angle_gamma   90.00
#
_symmetry.space_group_name_H-M   'P 1'
#
loop_
_entity.id
_entity.type
_entity.pdbx_description
1 polymer ?
#
loop_
_entity_poly.entity_id
_entity_poly.type
_entity_poly.pdbx_seq_one_letter_code
_entity_poly.pdbx_strand_id
1 'polypeptide(L)'
;MCGTACDQVYPHIATGFSDTSAFLRELTLKSMLVLAPKLSQRNISGSLLKYLSKLQVDEEPAIRTNTTILLGNLASHLNEGTRKRVLINAFTVRALRDTFPPARGAGIMALCATSSYYDAQEIAARILPNVVVLIIDPDSFHDPILFPVNHGRDVGWIFDQGDSPNLNVKIR
;
A
#
# COMPACT_ATOMS: atom_id res chain seq x y z
N MET A 1 9.31 12.26 -24.40
CA MET A 1 9.94 12.97 -23.26
C MET A 1 8.89 13.88 -22.64
N CYS A 2 8.17 13.42 -21.61
CA CYS A 2 7.21 14.26 -20.91
C CYS A 2 7.72 14.41 -19.47
N GLY A 3 8.56 15.41 -19.25
CA GLY A 3 8.80 15.93 -17.91
C GLY A 3 7.52 16.66 -17.52
N THR A 4 6.59 15.93 -16.92
CA THR A 4 5.27 16.44 -16.55
C THR A 4 5.46 17.52 -15.48
N ALA A 5 4.58 18.53 -15.45
CA ALA A 5 4.56 19.54 -14.38
C ALA A 5 4.58 18.91 -12.96
N CYS A 6 4.13 17.65 -12.83
CA CYS A 6 4.19 16.87 -11.59
C CYS A 6 5.60 16.70 -11.02
N ASP A 7 6.65 16.59 -11.84
CA ASP A 7 8.03 16.44 -11.32
C ASP A 7 8.54 17.73 -10.64
N GLN A 8 8.04 18.91 -11.03
CA GLN A 8 8.37 20.20 -10.38
C GLN A 8 7.53 20.45 -9.12
N VAL A 9 6.27 19.99 -9.12
CA VAL A 9 5.35 20.16 -8.00
C VAL A 9 5.60 19.12 -6.89
N TYR A 10 6.02 17.90 -7.24
CA TYR A 10 6.22 16.80 -6.30
C TYR A 10 7.10 17.14 -5.08
N PRO A 11 8.27 17.80 -5.21
CA PRO A 11 9.10 18.14 -4.04
C PRO A 11 8.36 18.99 -2.99
N HIS A 12 7.43 19.84 -3.43
CA HIS A 12 6.63 20.70 -2.56
C HIS A 12 5.50 19.91 -1.90
N ILE A 13 4.90 18.94 -2.59
CA ILE A 13 3.89 18.05 -2.01
C ILE A 13 4.54 17.08 -1.01
N ALA A 14 5.74 16.59 -1.32
CA ALA A 14 6.43 15.58 -0.52
C ALA A 14 6.80 16.07 0.90
N THR A 15 6.82 17.38 1.16
CA THR A 15 7.00 17.92 2.51
C THR A 15 5.84 17.52 3.43
N GLY A 16 4.63 17.39 2.90
CA GLY A 16 3.42 17.00 3.64
C GLY A 16 3.49 15.60 4.26
N PHE A 17 4.35 14.72 3.77
CA PHE A 17 4.57 13.41 4.39
C PHE A 17 5.24 13.47 5.77
N SER A 18 5.91 14.59 6.08
CA SER A 18 6.59 14.79 7.37
C SER A 18 5.88 15.84 8.23
N ASP A 19 4.64 16.18 7.91
CA ASP A 19 3.87 17.18 8.64
C ASP A 19 3.52 16.69 10.05
N THR A 20 3.37 17.62 10.99
CA THR A 20 2.96 17.31 12.37
C THR A 20 1.50 16.85 12.43
N SER A 21 0.65 17.38 11.53
CA SER A 21 -0.75 17.00 11.42
C SER A 21 -0.93 15.67 10.71
N ALA A 22 -1.51 14.69 11.41
CA ALA A 22 -1.89 13.40 10.83
C ALA A 22 -2.79 13.55 9.60
N PHE A 23 -3.75 14.49 9.64
CA PHE A 23 -4.65 14.76 8.53
C PHE A 23 -3.90 15.20 7.27
N LEU A 24 -2.88 16.05 7.41
CA LEU A 24 -2.07 16.49 6.27
C LEU A 24 -1.19 15.37 5.72
N ARG A 25 -0.59 14.54 6.58
CA ARG A 25 0.15 13.34 6.15
C ARG A 25 -0.74 12.41 5.34
N GLU A 26 -1.95 12.15 5.83
CA GLU A 26 -2.93 11.28 5.19
C GLU A 26 -3.42 11.86 3.85
N LEU A 27 -3.75 13.15 3.78
CA LEU A 27 -4.16 13.80 2.54
C LEU A 27 -3.04 13.77 1.49
N THR A 28 -1.81 13.98 1.92
CA THR A 28 -0.62 13.89 1.06
C THR A 28 -0.46 12.47 0.52
N LEU A 29 -0.64 11.45 1.36
CA LEU A 29 -0.64 10.04 0.98
C LEU A 29 -1.72 9.73 -0.07
N LYS A 30 -2.96 10.18 0.15
CA LYS A 30 -4.08 9.99 -0.80
C LYS A 30 -3.80 10.58 -2.17
N SER A 31 -3.20 11.77 -2.20
CA SER A 31 -2.86 12.47 -3.46
C SER A 31 -1.89 11.66 -4.34
N MET A 32 -1.08 10.78 -3.76
CA MET A 32 -0.11 9.98 -4.50
C MET A 32 -0.74 8.95 -5.43
N LEU A 33 -1.98 8.51 -5.20
CA LEU A 33 -2.66 7.62 -6.15
C LEU A 33 -2.77 8.25 -7.54
N VAL A 34 -3.01 9.56 -7.59
CA VAL A 34 -3.18 10.31 -8.84
C VAL A 34 -1.84 10.78 -9.39
N LEU A 35 -0.90 11.12 -8.50
CA LEU A 35 0.39 11.69 -8.88
C LEU A 35 1.42 10.64 -9.25
N ALA A 36 1.46 9.49 -8.58
CA ALA A 36 2.53 8.52 -8.77
C ALA A 36 2.68 7.98 -10.21
N PRO A 37 1.61 7.73 -10.98
CA PRO A 37 1.75 7.33 -12.39
C PRO A 37 2.39 8.41 -13.28
N LYS A 38 2.41 9.67 -12.82
CA LYS A 38 2.94 10.84 -13.54
C LYS A 38 4.36 11.21 -13.11
N LEU A 39 4.88 10.59 -12.04
CA LEU A 39 6.22 10.86 -11.52
C LEU A 39 7.28 10.11 -12.32
N SER A 40 8.46 10.72 -12.44
CA SER A 40 9.63 10.02 -12.94
C SER A 40 10.06 8.85 -12.02
N GLN A 41 10.68 7.83 -12.62
CA GLN A 41 11.26 6.70 -11.87
C GLN A 41 12.25 7.13 -10.78
N ARG A 42 12.98 8.22 -11.04
CA ARG A 42 13.87 8.85 -10.06
C ARG A 42 13.12 9.32 -8.82
N ASN A 43 11.95 9.95 -8.98
CA ASN A 43 11.15 10.44 -7.86
C ASN A 43 10.48 9.28 -7.11
N ILE A 44 9.95 8.29 -7.82
CA ILE A 44 9.32 7.10 -7.21
C ILE A 44 10.35 6.35 -6.35
N SER A 45 11.44 5.88 -6.96
CA SER A 45 12.42 5.01 -6.27
C SER A 45 13.36 5.79 -5.35
N GLY A 46 13.71 7.03 -5.70
CA GLY A 46 14.70 7.83 -4.98
C GLY A 46 14.14 8.61 -3.79
N SER A 47 12.84 8.93 -3.80
CA SER A 47 12.20 9.80 -2.81
C SER A 47 10.91 9.19 -2.25
N LEU A 48 9.91 8.91 -3.09
CA LEU A 48 8.57 8.50 -2.62
C LEU A 48 8.62 7.25 -1.74
N LEU A 49 9.33 6.20 -2.17
CA LEU A 49 9.46 4.97 -1.37
C LEU A 49 10.10 5.21 0.01
N LYS A 50 10.98 6.21 0.15
CA LYS A 50 11.57 6.56 1.45
C LYS A 50 10.54 7.19 2.38
N TYR A 51 9.67 8.05 1.86
CA TYR A 51 8.56 8.61 2.63
C TYR A 51 7.55 7.52 3.02
N LEU A 52 7.15 6.66 2.09
CA LEU A 52 6.22 5.56 2.37
C LEU A 52 6.80 4.56 3.38
N SER A 53 8.11 4.30 3.37
CA SER A 53 8.74 3.47 4.39
C SER A 53 8.65 4.07 5.80
N LYS A 54 8.60 5.40 5.93
CA LYS A 54 8.40 6.06 7.23
C LYS A 54 6.94 6.03 7.64
N LEU A 55 6.02 6.27 6.70
CA LEU A 55 4.57 6.24 6.97
C LEU A 55 4.04 4.84 7.29
N GLN A 56 4.73 3.78 6.86
CA GLN A 56 4.42 2.41 7.29
C GLN A 56 4.61 2.14 8.78
N VAL A 57 5.24 3.06 9.52
CA VAL A 57 5.38 3.01 10.98
C VAL A 57 4.87 4.30 11.63
N ASP A 58 3.96 5.00 10.95
CA ASP A 58 3.29 6.18 11.50
C ASP A 58 2.53 5.82 12.79
N GLU A 59 2.40 6.78 13.69
CA GLU A 59 1.66 6.61 14.95
C GLU A 59 0.20 6.27 14.65
N GLU A 60 -0.35 6.81 13.56
CA GLU A 60 -1.74 6.61 13.16
C GLU A 60 -1.96 5.29 12.40
N PRO A 61 -2.78 4.36 12.93
CA PRO A 61 -3.04 3.08 12.27
C PRO A 61 -3.67 3.19 10.89
N ALA A 62 -4.50 4.21 10.66
CA ALA A 62 -5.11 4.49 9.37
C ALA A 62 -4.06 4.83 8.30
N ILE A 63 -3.06 5.64 8.65
CA ILE A 63 -1.97 6.03 7.75
C ILE A 63 -1.11 4.81 7.39
N ARG A 64 -0.78 3.95 8.37
CA ARG A 64 -0.02 2.70 8.13
C ARG A 64 -0.75 1.76 7.17
N THR A 65 -2.06 1.60 7.37
CA THR A 65 -2.93 0.78 6.51
C THR A 65 -2.97 1.33 5.08
N ASN A 66 -3.26 2.62 4.94
CA ASN A 66 -3.35 3.29 3.64
C ASN A 66 -2.02 3.29 2.89
N THR A 67 -0.89 3.39 3.61
CA THR A 67 0.45 3.33 3.01
C THR A 67 0.73 1.96 2.43
N THR A 68 0.31 0.90 3.12
CA THR A 68 0.44 -0.49 2.65
C THR A 68 -0.33 -0.71 1.35
N ILE A 69 -1.56 -0.18 1.26
CA ILE A 69 -2.39 -0.25 0.05
C ILE A 69 -1.71 0.50 -1.10
N LEU A 70 -1.24 1.73 -0.84
CA LEU A 70 -0.55 2.53 -1.86
C LEU A 70 0.69 1.80 -2.40
N LEU A 71 1.50 1.16 -1.55
CA LEU A 71 2.66 0.40 -1.99
C LEU A 71 2.31 -0.76 -2.93
N GLY A 72 1.19 -1.44 -2.67
CA GLY A 72 0.65 -2.45 -3.58
C GLY A 72 0.31 -1.86 -4.96
N ASN A 73 -0.37 -0.72 -4.98
CA ASN A 73 -0.73 -0.03 -6.22
C ASN A 73 0.49 0.48 -6.99
N LEU A 74 1.56 0.87 -6.29
CA LEU A 74 2.80 1.32 -6.91
C LEU A 74 3.63 0.19 -7.51
N ALA A 75 3.30 -1.08 -7.23
CA ALA A 75 4.13 -2.22 -7.64
C ALA A 75 4.43 -2.24 -9.15
N SER A 76 3.42 -1.97 -9.98
CA SER A 76 3.56 -1.93 -11.45
C SER A 76 4.54 -0.85 -11.93
N HIS A 77 4.73 0.21 -11.15
CA HIS A 77 5.62 1.33 -11.44
C HIS A 77 7.05 1.13 -10.93
N LEU A 78 7.34 0.06 -10.19
CA LEU A 78 8.68 -0.21 -9.65
C LEU A 78 9.50 -1.12 -10.57
N ASN A 79 10.81 -0.92 -10.64
CA ASN A 79 11.73 -1.86 -11.30
C ASN A 79 11.75 -3.21 -10.56
N GLU A 80 11.94 -4.32 -11.28
CA GLU A 80 11.84 -5.69 -10.74
C GLU A 80 12.66 -5.91 -9.45
N GLY A 81 13.95 -5.53 -9.46
CA GLY A 81 14.81 -5.70 -8.30
C GLY A 81 14.38 -4.87 -7.07
N THR A 82 13.88 -3.64 -7.30
CA THR A 82 13.34 -2.80 -6.23
C THR A 82 12.03 -3.35 -5.71
N ARG A 83 11.16 -3.82 -6.62
CA ARG A 83 9.83 -4.36 -6.33
C ARG A 83 9.90 -5.53 -5.35
N LYS A 84 10.68 -6.56 -5.67
CA LYS A 84 10.85 -7.74 -4.79
C LYS A 84 11.40 -7.34 -3.43
N ARG A 85 12.48 -6.55 -3.39
CA ARG A 85 13.13 -6.19 -2.12
C ARG A 85 12.26 -5.30 -1.23
N VAL A 86 11.65 -4.27 -1.81
CA VAL A 86 10.91 -3.25 -1.05
C VAL A 86 9.52 -3.76 -0.67
N LEU A 87 8.77 -4.33 -1.60
CA LEU A 87 7.39 -4.73 -1.32
C LEU A 87 7.32 -5.94 -0.40
N ILE A 88 8.18 -6.95 -0.59
CA ILE A 88 8.19 -8.11 0.31
C ILE A 88 8.49 -7.65 1.73
N ASN A 89 9.52 -6.82 1.94
CA ASN A 89 9.83 -6.32 3.28
C ASN A 89 8.75 -5.41 3.85
N ALA A 90 8.16 -4.54 3.03
CA ALA A 90 7.05 -3.68 3.45
C ALA A 90 5.89 -4.53 3.98
N PHE A 91 5.47 -5.54 3.22
CA PHE A 91 4.31 -6.34 3.61
C PHE A 91 4.66 -7.31 4.74
N THR A 92 5.73 -8.10 4.64
CA THR A 92 6.00 -9.18 5.60
C THR A 92 6.61 -8.72 6.92
N VAL A 93 7.47 -7.70 6.90
CA VAL A 93 8.18 -7.23 8.11
C VAL A 93 7.41 -6.12 8.81
N ARG A 94 6.68 -5.28 8.06
CA ARG A 94 5.88 -4.18 8.63
C ARG A 94 4.42 -4.55 8.73
N ALA A 95 3.72 -4.65 7.59
CA ALA A 95 2.25 -4.74 7.58
C ALA A 95 1.71 -5.99 8.30
N LEU A 96 2.25 -7.18 8.01
CA LEU A 96 1.79 -8.43 8.64
C LEU A 96 2.09 -8.50 10.15
N ARG A 97 2.98 -7.66 10.67
CA ARG A 97 3.35 -7.59 12.09
C ARG A 97 2.76 -6.38 12.80
N ASP A 98 1.86 -5.64 12.14
CA ASP A 98 1.25 -4.45 12.71
C ASP A 98 0.33 -4.82 13.89
N THR A 99 0.28 -3.97 14.90
CA THR A 99 -0.61 -4.15 16.05
C THR A 99 -2.07 -3.95 15.66
N PHE A 100 -2.34 -3.20 14.59
CA PHE A 100 -3.68 -2.94 14.10
C PHE A 100 -4.14 -4.02 13.09
N PRO A 101 -5.20 -4.80 13.39
CA PRO A 101 -5.64 -5.90 12.52
C PRO A 101 -5.96 -5.49 11.07
N PRO A 102 -6.64 -4.35 10.81
CA PRO A 102 -6.85 -3.85 9.45
C PRO A 102 -5.56 -3.64 8.64
N ALA A 103 -4.47 -3.21 9.28
CA ALA A 103 -3.18 -3.04 8.61
C ALA A 103 -2.58 -4.39 8.20
N ARG A 104 -2.71 -5.42 9.04
CA ARG A 104 -2.31 -6.79 8.70
C ARG A 104 -3.10 -7.33 7.52
N GLY A 105 -4.42 -7.14 7.52
CA GLY A 105 -5.30 -7.52 6.41
C GLY A 105 -4.93 -6.82 5.10
N ALA A 106 -4.63 -5.52 5.13
CA ALA A 106 -4.12 -4.79 3.97
C ALA A 106 -2.79 -5.36 3.46
N GLY A 107 -1.91 -5.81 4.35
CA GLY A 107 -0.65 -6.48 3.99
C GLY A 107 -0.87 -7.78 3.23
N ILE A 108 -1.82 -8.62 3.65
CA ILE A 108 -2.18 -9.86 2.95
C ILE A 108 -2.75 -9.53 1.56
N MET A 109 -3.71 -8.59 1.49
CA MET A 109 -4.30 -8.19 0.21
C MET A 109 -3.25 -7.64 -0.75
N ALA A 110 -2.33 -6.82 -0.27
CA ALA A 110 -1.24 -6.28 -1.09
C ALA A 110 -0.30 -7.38 -1.60
N LEU A 111 0.01 -8.39 -0.76
CA LEU A 111 0.77 -9.57 -1.19
C LEU A 111 0.03 -10.37 -2.28
N CYS A 112 -1.27 -10.57 -2.14
CA CYS A 112 -2.09 -11.25 -3.15
C CYS A 112 -2.11 -10.46 -4.46
N ALA A 113 -2.35 -9.14 -4.41
CA ALA A 113 -2.39 -8.27 -5.58
C ALA A 113 -1.04 -8.18 -6.31
N THR A 114 0.07 -8.42 -5.61
CA THR A 114 1.43 -8.35 -6.15
C THR A 114 2.07 -9.72 -6.37
N SER A 115 1.31 -10.80 -6.18
CA SER A 115 1.79 -12.19 -6.21
C SER A 115 2.46 -12.57 -7.53
N SER A 116 1.99 -12.02 -8.66
CA SER A 116 2.56 -12.25 -9.99
C SER A 116 4.00 -11.75 -10.16
N TYR A 117 4.52 -10.97 -9.21
CA TYR A 117 5.86 -10.41 -9.25
C TYR A 117 6.90 -11.20 -8.43
N TYR A 118 6.46 -12.23 -7.71
CA TYR A 118 7.32 -13.04 -6.85
C TYR A 118 7.51 -14.43 -7.44
N ASP A 119 8.74 -14.93 -7.39
CA ASP A 119 9.03 -16.31 -7.76
C ASP A 119 8.73 -17.27 -6.59
N ALA A 120 8.70 -18.57 -6.88
CA ALA A 120 8.39 -19.59 -5.89
C ALA A 120 9.37 -19.60 -4.71
N GLN A 121 10.63 -19.23 -4.94
CA GLN A 121 11.65 -19.18 -3.90
C GLN A 121 11.38 -18.06 -2.90
N GLU A 122 11.07 -16.86 -3.39
CA GLU A 122 10.67 -15.71 -2.57
C GLU A 122 9.38 -15.99 -1.79
N ILE A 123 8.39 -16.60 -2.46
CA ILE A 123 7.13 -16.97 -1.82
C ILE A 123 7.37 -17.95 -0.68
N ALA A 124 8.09 -19.06 -0.92
CA ALA A 124 8.31 -20.10 0.07
C ALA A 124 9.21 -19.64 1.24
N ALA A 125 10.28 -18.91 0.96
CA ALA A 125 11.28 -18.57 1.97
C ALA A 125 10.97 -17.30 2.77
N ARG A 126 10.29 -16.32 2.15
CA ARG A 126 10.12 -14.97 2.75
C ARG A 126 8.67 -14.59 3.01
N ILE A 127 7.74 -15.00 2.15
CA ILE A 127 6.33 -14.61 2.28
C ILE A 127 5.56 -15.60 3.16
N LEU A 128 5.56 -16.88 2.78
CA LEU A 128 4.73 -17.91 3.41
C LEU A 128 4.94 -18.05 4.93
N PRO A 129 6.17 -18.03 5.47
CA PRO A 129 6.36 -18.15 6.92
C PRO A 129 5.70 -17.03 7.73
N ASN A 130 5.60 -15.82 7.16
CA ASN A 130 4.95 -14.69 7.83
C ASN A 130 3.43 -14.73 7.69
N VAL A 131 2.91 -15.26 6.57
CA VAL A 131 1.46 -15.42 6.36
C VAL A 131 0.88 -16.53 7.25
N VAL A 132 1.60 -17.64 7.40
CA VAL A 132 1.13 -18.80 8.19
C VAL A 132 0.86 -18.43 9.65
N VAL A 133 1.67 -17.54 10.23
CA VAL A 133 1.49 -17.09 11.62
C VAL A 133 0.17 -16.32 11.81
N LEU A 134 -0.36 -15.69 10.77
CA LEU A 134 -1.63 -14.96 10.84
C LEU A 134 -2.86 -15.88 10.79
N ILE A 135 -2.70 -17.17 10.46
CA ILE A 135 -3.81 -18.13 10.45
C ILE A 135 -4.34 -18.37 11.88
N ILE A 136 -3.49 -18.18 12.89
CA ILE A 136 -3.81 -18.38 14.31
C ILE A 136 -3.99 -17.05 15.07
N ASP A 137 -4.01 -15.92 14.37
CA ASP A 137 -4.15 -14.61 15.00
C ASP A 137 -5.59 -14.42 15.53
N PRO A 138 -5.77 -14.15 16.83
CA PRO A 138 -7.09 -14.07 17.46
C PRO A 138 -7.96 -12.92 16.91
N ASP A 139 -7.34 -11.88 16.34
CA ASP A 139 -8.04 -10.71 15.83
C ASP A 139 -8.24 -10.74 14.30
N SER A 140 -7.74 -11.80 13.63
CA SER A 140 -7.55 -11.79 12.17
C SER A 140 -8.83 -11.76 11.32
N PHE A 141 -10.03 -11.81 11.92
CA PHE A 141 -11.29 -11.89 11.16
C PHE A 141 -12.48 -11.16 11.80
N HIS A 142 -12.28 -10.30 12.81
CA HIS A 142 -13.37 -9.80 13.64
C HIS A 142 -14.00 -8.46 13.25
N ASP A 143 -13.58 -7.82 12.15
CA ASP A 143 -14.10 -6.51 11.75
C ASP A 143 -14.94 -6.57 10.45
N PRO A 144 -16.25 -6.88 10.53
CA PRO A 144 -17.13 -6.92 9.37
C PRO A 144 -17.34 -5.55 8.70
N ILE A 145 -16.89 -4.46 9.35
CA ILE A 145 -16.90 -3.10 8.79
C ILE A 145 -15.70 -2.87 7.84
N LEU A 146 -14.64 -3.66 7.99
CA LEU A 146 -13.54 -3.73 7.03
C LEU A 146 -13.68 -4.91 6.07
N PHE A 147 -14.55 -5.90 6.34
CA PHE A 147 -14.81 -7.01 5.43
C PHE A 147 -16.25 -7.53 5.58
N PRO A 148 -17.24 -6.99 4.86
CA PRO A 148 -18.53 -7.67 4.76
C PRO A 148 -18.30 -8.95 3.94
N VAL A 149 -18.32 -10.10 4.59
CA VAL A 149 -18.37 -11.41 3.93
C VAL A 149 -19.75 -11.58 3.31
N ASN A 150 -19.98 -10.89 2.18
CA ASN A 150 -21.20 -11.05 1.40
C ASN A 150 -20.98 -12.23 0.46
N HIS A 151 -21.63 -13.35 0.78
CA HIS A 151 -21.69 -14.54 -0.06
C HIS A 151 -22.27 -14.14 -1.42
N GLY A 152 -21.40 -13.96 -2.42
CA GLY A 152 -21.82 -13.79 -3.81
C GLY A 152 -21.55 -12.43 -4.46
N ARG A 153 -20.72 -11.54 -3.91
CA ARG A 153 -20.21 -10.38 -4.68
C ARG A 153 -18.70 -10.25 -4.56
N ASP A 154 -18.05 -10.18 -5.73
CA ASP A 154 -16.63 -9.83 -5.94
C ASP A 154 -16.24 -8.61 -5.09
N VAL A 155 -14.93 -8.42 -4.91
CA VAL A 155 -14.21 -7.33 -4.19
C VAL A 155 -14.67 -5.87 -4.42
N GLY A 156 -15.75 -5.64 -5.17
CA GLY A 156 -16.40 -4.38 -5.51
C GLY A 156 -16.81 -3.46 -4.36
N TRP A 157 -16.92 -3.94 -3.11
CA TRP A 157 -17.23 -3.05 -1.98
C TRP A 157 -16.03 -2.18 -1.54
N ILE A 158 -14.80 -2.54 -1.95
CA ILE A 158 -13.61 -1.67 -1.87
C ILE A 158 -13.71 -0.52 -2.90
N PHE A 159 -14.58 -0.66 -3.91
CA PHE A 159 -14.67 0.22 -5.07
C PHE A 159 -15.99 1.02 -5.17
N ASP A 160 -17.00 0.76 -4.35
CA ASP A 160 -18.32 1.41 -4.50
C ASP A 160 -18.46 2.70 -3.68
N GLN A 161 -18.21 3.83 -4.35
CA GLN A 161 -19.13 4.97 -4.29
C GLN A 161 -19.23 5.60 -5.68
N GLY A 162 -20.18 5.11 -6.48
CA GLY A 162 -20.67 5.77 -7.69
C GLY A 162 -19.96 5.35 -8.97
N ASP A 163 -20.75 4.74 -9.86
CA ASP A 163 -20.47 4.40 -11.26
C ASP A 163 -19.31 5.19 -11.90
N SER A 164 -18.16 4.55 -12.06
CA SER A 164 -17.14 4.95 -13.02
C SER A 164 -16.29 3.74 -13.42
N PRO A 165 -16.22 3.39 -14.71
CA PRO A 165 -15.69 2.11 -15.21
C PRO A 165 -14.15 2.00 -15.23
N ASN A 166 -13.44 2.79 -14.42
CA ASN A 166 -11.98 2.84 -14.42
C ASN A 166 -11.42 2.33 -13.10
N LEU A 167 -10.66 1.23 -13.20
CA LEU A 167 -10.06 0.40 -12.16
C LEU A 167 -9.03 1.12 -11.25
N ASN A 168 -9.42 2.21 -10.57
CA ASN A 168 -8.55 2.93 -9.65
C ASN A 168 -8.96 2.65 -8.20
N VAL A 169 -8.11 1.90 -7.48
CA VAL A 169 -8.18 1.66 -6.04
C VAL A 169 -8.09 3.00 -5.29
N LYS A 170 -9.15 3.40 -4.56
CA LYS A 170 -9.15 4.60 -3.72
C LYS A 170 -8.69 4.27 -2.30
N ILE A 171 -7.76 5.06 -1.79
CA ILE A 171 -7.35 5.10 -0.38
C ILE A 171 -8.50 5.73 0.42
N ARG A 172 -8.94 5.07 1.51
CA ARG A 172 -9.98 5.58 2.43
C ARG A 172 -9.55 6.91 3.01
#